data_AF-A0A8C6ETI7-F1
#
_entry.id   AF-A0A8C6ETI7-F1
#
_cell.length_a   1.000
_cell.length_b   1.000
_cell.length_c   1.000
_cell.angle_alpha   90.00
_cell.angle_beta   90.00
_cell.angle_gamma   90.00
#
_symmetry.space_group_name_H-M   'P 1'
#
loop_
_entity.id
_entity.type
_entity.pdbx_description
1 polymer ?
#
loop_
_entity_poly.entity_id
_entity_poly.type
_entity_poly.pdbx_seq_one_letter_code
_entity_poly.pdbx_strand_id
1 'polypeptide(L)'
;NGKPAIGVLWGKVNVDEVGGEALGRLLVVYLWTQKFFDSFGDLSSASIIMGNAKVKAHGKKVIDSFSNGLKHLDHLKGTFASLSELHCDKLHVDPENFRLLGNVIVVVMAITWKVVAGVANAMTHKYH
;
A
#
# COMPACT_ATOMS: atom_id res chain seq x y z
N ASN A 1 -16.01 6.49 17.67
CA ASN A 1 -15.19 7.74 17.63
C ASN A 1 -13.80 7.60 16.97
N GLY A 2 -13.52 6.57 16.14
CA GLY A 2 -12.19 6.36 15.52
C GLY A 2 -11.99 6.90 14.08
N LYS A 3 -13.08 7.20 13.35
CA LYS A 3 -13.00 7.74 11.97
C LYS A 3 -12.15 9.03 11.84
N PRO A 4 -12.22 10.01 12.79
CA PRO A 4 -11.42 11.23 12.70
C PRO A 4 -9.91 10.96 12.84
N ALA A 5 -9.51 10.09 13.76
CA ALA A 5 -8.10 9.77 14.00
C ALA A 5 -7.46 9.05 12.80
N ILE A 6 -8.21 8.15 12.14
CA ILE A 6 -7.76 7.46 10.92
C ILE A 6 -7.58 8.48 9.78
N GLY A 7 -8.51 9.41 9.61
CA GLY A 7 -8.39 10.46 8.58
C GLY A 7 -7.16 11.35 8.79
N VAL A 8 -6.87 11.74 10.04
CA VAL A 8 -5.69 12.56 10.37
C VAL A 8 -4.38 11.81 10.10
N LEU A 9 -4.29 10.52 10.46
CA LEU A 9 -3.12 9.71 10.17
C LEU A 9 -2.94 9.49 8.68
N TRP A 10 -4.04 9.21 7.97
CA TRP A 10 -4.02 9.00 6.53
C TRP A 10 -3.61 10.25 5.75
N GLY A 11 -3.99 11.45 6.23
CA GLY A 11 -3.54 12.71 5.65
C GLY A 11 -2.02 12.93 5.67
N LYS A 12 -1.27 12.13 6.44
CA LYS A 12 0.20 12.17 6.50
C LYS A 12 0.87 11.13 5.59
N VAL A 13 0.10 10.32 4.87
CA VAL A 13 0.63 9.28 3.97
C VAL A 13 1.15 9.94 2.70
N ASN A 14 2.43 9.72 2.38
CA ASN A 14 2.96 9.97 1.05
C ASN A 14 2.52 8.83 0.12
N VAL A 15 1.49 9.09 -0.69
CA VAL A 15 0.83 8.07 -1.53
C VAL A 15 1.81 7.43 -2.52
N ASP A 16 2.69 8.22 -3.13
CA ASP A 16 3.63 7.74 -4.13
C ASP A 16 4.68 6.81 -3.49
N GLU A 17 5.24 7.24 -2.37
CA GLU A 17 6.27 6.50 -1.63
C GLU A 17 5.70 5.22 -1.01
N VAL A 18 4.62 5.34 -0.23
CA VAL A 18 4.00 4.20 0.45
C VAL A 18 3.46 3.20 -0.57
N GLY A 19 2.83 3.68 -1.65
CA GLY A 19 2.27 2.82 -2.68
C GLY A 19 3.33 2.04 -3.43
N GLY A 20 4.36 2.73 -3.92
CA GLY A 20 5.47 2.08 -4.63
C GLY A 20 6.22 1.09 -3.74
N GLU A 21 6.51 1.48 -2.49
CA GLU A 21 7.21 0.63 -1.53
C GLU A 21 6.37 -0.62 -1.17
N ALA A 22 5.07 -0.46 -0.92
CA ALA A 22 4.21 -1.57 -0.54
C ALA A 22 4.02 -2.58 -1.68
N LEU A 23 3.76 -2.11 -2.91
CA LEU A 23 3.60 -3.02 -4.04
C LEU A 23 4.95 -3.68 -4.41
N GLY A 24 6.05 -2.92 -4.37
CA GLY A 24 7.38 -3.48 -4.60
C GLY A 24 7.72 -4.59 -3.59
N ARG A 25 7.48 -4.36 -2.30
CA ARG A 25 7.69 -5.37 -1.26
C ARG A 25 6.79 -6.60 -1.43
N LEU A 26 5.52 -6.42 -1.84
CA LEU A 26 4.64 -7.56 -2.14
C LEU A 26 5.29 -8.46 -3.21
N LEU A 27 5.75 -7.87 -4.32
CA LEU A 27 6.34 -8.60 -5.44
C LEU A 27 7.68 -9.26 -5.11
N VAL A 28 8.44 -8.68 -4.16
CA VAL A 28 9.72 -9.25 -3.69
C VAL A 28 9.50 -10.41 -2.71
N VAL A 29 8.59 -10.25 -1.74
CA VAL A 29 8.38 -11.24 -0.66
C VAL A 29 7.51 -12.40 -1.15
N TYR A 30 6.52 -12.11 -2.01
CA TYR A 30 5.53 -13.07 -2.48
C TYR A 30 5.64 -13.21 -4.00
N LEU A 31 6.71 -13.88 -4.45
CA LEU A 31 7.08 -14.03 -5.87
C LEU A 31 5.93 -14.48 -6.78
N TRP A 32 5.02 -15.33 -6.30
CA TRP A 32 3.86 -15.79 -7.07
C TRP A 32 2.89 -14.68 -7.48
N THR A 33 2.93 -13.53 -6.81
CA THR A 33 2.09 -12.37 -7.14
C THR A 33 2.56 -11.68 -8.42
N GLN A 34 3.81 -11.90 -8.85
CA GLN A 34 4.36 -11.28 -10.07
C GLN A 34 3.61 -11.67 -11.34
N LYS A 35 2.99 -12.86 -11.38
CA LYS A 35 2.19 -13.35 -12.52
C LYS A 35 1.02 -12.43 -12.90
N PHE A 36 0.56 -11.59 -11.97
CA PHE A 36 -0.52 -10.63 -12.24
C PHE A 36 -0.01 -9.34 -12.91
N PHE A 37 1.31 -9.21 -13.03
CA PHE A 37 2.00 -7.98 -13.44
C PHE A 37 2.96 -8.20 -14.61
N ASP A 38 2.74 -9.23 -15.44
CA ASP A 38 3.60 -9.54 -16.61
C ASP A 38 3.81 -8.32 -17.55
N SER A 39 2.79 -7.45 -17.65
CA SER A 39 2.88 -6.20 -18.44
C SER A 39 3.84 -5.16 -17.86
N PHE A 40 4.40 -5.37 -16.67
CA PHE A 40 5.29 -4.43 -15.99
C PHE A 40 6.75 -4.58 -16.42
N GLY A 41 7.06 -5.57 -17.27
CA GLY A 41 8.39 -5.83 -17.78
C GLY A 41 9.19 -6.70 -16.82
N ASP A 42 10.49 -6.45 -16.72
CA ASP A 42 11.37 -7.26 -15.88
C ASP A 42 11.04 -7.07 -14.39
N LEU A 43 10.84 -8.21 -13.70
CA LEU A 43 10.59 -8.34 -12.26
C LEU A 43 11.52 -9.40 -11.63
N SER A 44 12.66 -9.70 -12.27
CA SER A 44 13.55 -10.81 -11.91
C SER A 44 14.36 -10.61 -10.63
N SER A 45 14.49 -9.37 -10.14
CA SER A 45 15.27 -9.08 -8.93
C SER A 45 14.66 -7.94 -8.11
N ALA A 46 14.97 -7.92 -6.82
CA ALA A 46 14.43 -6.91 -5.91
C ALA A 46 14.79 -5.48 -6.32
N SER A 47 16.02 -5.21 -6.76
CA SER A 47 16.41 -3.86 -7.21
C SER A 47 15.62 -3.41 -8.44
N ILE A 48 15.38 -4.32 -9.39
CA ILE A 48 14.59 -4.05 -10.59
C ILE A 48 13.13 -3.78 -10.21
N ILE A 49 12.52 -4.64 -9.38
CA ILE A 49 11.14 -4.47 -8.92
C ILE A 49 10.96 -3.14 -8.21
N MET A 50 11.82 -2.82 -7.23
CA MET A 50 11.74 -1.60 -6.43
C MET A 50 12.05 -0.34 -7.27
N GLY A 51 12.83 -0.47 -8.34
CA GLY A 51 13.12 0.58 -9.30
C GLY A 51 12.05 0.77 -10.39
N ASN A 52 11.16 -0.20 -10.59
CA ASN A 52 10.26 -0.25 -11.75
C ASN A 52 9.19 0.85 -11.68
N ALA A 53 9.15 1.70 -12.72
CA ALA A 53 8.23 2.83 -12.80
C ALA A 53 6.75 2.40 -12.86
N LYS A 54 6.44 1.27 -13.49
CA LYS A 54 5.07 0.73 -13.56
C LYS A 54 4.61 0.18 -12.21
N VAL A 55 5.52 -0.48 -11.47
CA VAL A 55 5.25 -0.91 -10.07
C VAL A 55 4.93 0.32 -9.22
N LYS A 56 5.74 1.37 -9.27
CA LYS A 56 5.49 2.61 -8.50
C LYS A 56 4.16 3.25 -8.87
N ALA A 57 3.90 3.42 -10.16
CA ALA A 57 2.66 4.02 -10.64
C ALA A 57 1.41 3.21 -10.26
N HIS A 58 1.49 1.88 -10.28
CA HIS A 58 0.37 1.03 -9.86
C HIS A 58 0.20 1.01 -8.34
N GLY A 59 1.31 0.97 -7.58
CA GLY A 59 1.30 1.10 -6.13
C GLY A 59 0.61 2.38 -5.65
N LYS A 60 0.87 3.50 -6.34
CA LYS A 60 0.13 4.75 -6.12
C LYS A 60 -1.38 4.56 -6.29
N LYS A 61 -1.83 3.95 -7.39
CA LYS A 61 -3.26 3.68 -7.65
C LYS A 61 -3.90 2.83 -6.56
N VAL A 62 -3.16 1.87 -6.01
CA VAL A 62 -3.61 1.06 -4.87
C VAL A 62 -3.91 1.99 -3.68
N ILE A 63 -2.95 2.78 -3.22
CA ILE A 63 -3.13 3.67 -2.05
C ILE A 63 -4.19 4.77 -2.30
N ASP A 64 -4.30 5.28 -3.52
CA ASP A 64 -5.39 6.17 -3.92
C ASP A 64 -6.76 5.49 -3.74
N SER A 65 -6.87 4.20 -4.06
CA SER A 65 -8.10 3.42 -3.86
C SER A 65 -8.45 3.30 -2.38
N PHE A 66 -7.47 3.07 -1.48
CA PHE A 66 -7.70 3.11 -0.03
C PHE A 66 -8.16 4.48 0.45
N SER A 67 -7.61 5.56 -0.12
CA SER A 67 -8.05 6.94 0.16
C SER A 67 -9.51 7.16 -0.21
N ASN A 68 -9.97 6.55 -1.31
CA ASN A 68 -11.39 6.55 -1.67
C ASN A 68 -12.23 5.74 -0.66
N GLY A 69 -11.77 4.56 -0.26
CA GLY A 69 -12.43 3.73 0.75
C GLY A 69 -12.63 4.45 2.09
N LEU A 70 -11.65 5.25 2.52
CA LEU A 70 -11.76 6.05 3.74
C LEU A 70 -12.87 7.11 3.70
N LYS A 71 -13.20 7.63 2.51
CA LYS A 71 -14.32 8.56 2.31
C LYS A 71 -15.68 7.86 2.38
N HIS A 72 -15.71 6.54 2.20
CA HIS A 72 -16.92 5.72 2.10
C HIS A 72 -16.91 4.53 3.07
N LEU A 73 -16.38 4.72 4.28
CA LEU A 73 -16.19 3.64 5.27
C LEU A 73 -17.46 2.86 5.63
N ASP A 74 -18.63 3.50 5.55
CA ASP A 74 -19.95 2.91 5.77
C ASP A 74 -20.49 2.15 4.55
N HIS A 75 -19.88 2.31 3.37
CA HIS A 75 -20.36 1.72 2.11
C HIS A 75 -19.25 1.05 1.27
N LEU A 76 -18.20 0.52 1.91
CA LEU A 76 -17.05 -0.08 1.22
C LEU A 76 -17.43 -1.12 0.16
N LYS A 77 -18.41 -2.00 0.44
CA LYS A 77 -18.82 -3.04 -0.52
C LYS A 77 -19.33 -2.46 -1.83
N GLY A 78 -20.16 -1.42 -1.79
CA GLY A 78 -20.65 -0.77 -3.01
C GLY A 78 -19.58 0.06 -3.69
N THR A 79 -18.77 0.78 -2.91
CA THR A 79 -17.64 1.57 -3.45
C THR A 79 -16.64 0.72 -4.24
N PHE A 80 -16.41 -0.53 -3.84
CA PHE A 80 -15.44 -1.42 -4.46
C PHE A 80 -16.07 -2.54 -5.31
N ALA A 81 -17.38 -2.52 -5.57
CA ALA A 81 -18.06 -3.60 -6.29
C ALA A 81 -17.43 -3.89 -7.67
N SER A 82 -17.23 -2.86 -8.49
CA SER A 82 -16.61 -3.03 -9.82
C SER A 82 -15.14 -3.44 -9.74
N LEU A 83 -14.42 -3.02 -8.68
CA LEU A 83 -13.04 -3.44 -8.47
C LEU A 83 -12.96 -4.91 -8.05
N SER A 84 -13.91 -5.35 -7.22
CA SER A 84 -14.07 -6.75 -6.79
C SER A 84 -14.37 -7.64 -8.00
N GLU A 85 -15.31 -7.24 -8.86
CA GLU A 85 -15.65 -7.97 -10.10
C GLU A 85 -14.43 -8.09 -11.02
N LEU A 86 -13.71 -6.97 -11.26
CA LEU A 86 -12.48 -6.99 -12.07
C LEU A 86 -11.45 -8.00 -11.51
N HIS A 87 -11.19 -7.95 -10.21
CA HIS A 87 -10.16 -8.78 -9.60
C HIS A 87 -10.55 -10.26 -9.48
N CYS A 88 -11.83 -10.54 -9.26
CA CYS A 88 -12.36 -11.90 -9.16
C CYS A 88 -12.52 -12.52 -10.55
N ASP A 89 -13.31 -11.89 -11.43
CA ASP A 89 -13.84 -12.54 -12.63
C ASP A 89 -12.91 -12.42 -13.83
N LYS A 90 -12.09 -11.36 -13.89
CA LYS A 90 -11.15 -11.15 -14.99
C LYS A 90 -9.74 -11.55 -14.61
N LEU A 91 -9.28 -11.11 -13.45
CA LEU A 91 -7.90 -11.31 -13.02
C LEU A 91 -7.71 -12.59 -12.19
N HIS A 92 -8.78 -13.20 -11.68
CA HIS A 92 -8.75 -14.42 -10.88
C HIS A 92 -7.74 -14.35 -9.72
N VAL A 93 -7.70 -13.20 -9.04
CA VAL A 93 -6.81 -12.96 -7.91
C VAL A 93 -7.38 -13.65 -6.68
N ASP A 94 -6.60 -14.56 -6.10
CA ASP A 94 -6.95 -15.19 -4.83
C ASP A 94 -7.14 -14.12 -3.73
N PRO A 95 -8.26 -14.14 -2.98
CA PRO A 95 -8.51 -13.18 -1.91
C PRO A 95 -7.38 -13.03 -0.88
N GLU A 96 -6.60 -14.09 -0.63
CA GLU A 96 -5.47 -14.06 0.29
C GLU A 96 -4.41 -13.04 -0.15
N ASN A 97 -4.23 -12.79 -1.45
CA ASN A 97 -3.27 -11.79 -1.93
C ASN A 97 -3.66 -10.36 -1.52
N PHE A 98 -4.96 -10.05 -1.36
CA PHE A 98 -5.39 -8.76 -0.81
C PHE A 98 -5.05 -8.64 0.67
N ARG A 99 -5.16 -9.74 1.42
CA ARG A 99 -4.77 -9.77 2.84
C ARG A 99 -3.26 -9.57 3.00
N LEU A 100 -2.46 -10.21 2.15
CA LEU A 100 -1.00 -10.02 2.12
C LEU A 100 -0.64 -8.57 1.79
N LEU A 101 -1.25 -7.99 0.74
CA LEU A 101 -1.03 -6.58 0.39
C LEU A 101 -1.42 -5.64 1.54
N GLY A 102 -2.56 -5.87 2.19
CA GLY A 102 -2.98 -5.11 3.36
C GLY A 102 -1.95 -5.16 4.49
N ASN A 103 -1.40 -6.34 4.79
CA ASN A 103 -0.35 -6.48 5.80
C ASN A 103 0.93 -5.72 5.42
N VAL A 104 1.35 -5.80 4.16
CA VAL A 104 2.54 -5.08 3.66
C VAL A 104 2.35 -3.57 3.77
N ILE A 105 1.17 -3.04 3.43
CA ILE A 105 0.83 -1.61 3.57
C ILE A 105 0.95 -1.18 5.04
N VAL A 106 0.41 -1.95 5.97
CA VAL A 106 0.52 -1.67 7.41
C VAL A 106 1.98 -1.63 7.87
N VAL A 107 2.81 -2.59 7.42
CA VAL A 107 4.24 -2.63 7.76
C VAL A 107 4.98 -1.41 7.21
N VAL A 108 4.75 -1.05 5.94
CA VAL A 108 5.39 0.13 5.33
C VAL A 108 4.99 1.40 6.07
N MET A 109 3.71 1.63 6.31
CA MET A 109 3.24 2.80 7.07
C MET A 109 3.82 2.82 8.49
N ALA A 110 3.92 1.67 9.16
CA ALA A 110 4.50 1.59 10.48
C ALA A 110 5.99 1.98 10.49
N ILE A 111 6.77 1.59 9.47
CA ILE A 111 8.17 2.00 9.34
C ILE A 111 8.26 3.53 9.15
N THR A 112 7.44 4.07 8.24
CA THR A 112 7.40 5.52 7.97
C THR A 112 7.00 6.32 9.21
N TRP A 113 6.09 5.83 10.04
CA TRP A 113 5.62 6.55 11.24
C TRP A 113 6.46 6.32 12.51
N LYS A 114 7.10 5.14 12.67
CA LYS A 114 7.92 4.81 13.85
C LYS A 114 9.28 5.50 13.87
N VAL A 115 9.91 5.70 12.70
CA VAL A 115 11.16 6.47 12.62
C VAL A 115 10.90 7.93 13.02
N VAL A 116 9.78 8.51 12.58
CA VAL A 116 9.45 9.92 12.85
C VAL A 116 9.23 10.20 14.33
N ALA A 117 8.46 9.36 15.03
CA ALA A 117 8.24 9.55 16.47
C ALA A 117 9.52 9.27 17.30
N GLY A 118 10.31 8.25 16.91
CA GLY A 118 11.55 7.91 17.57
C GLY A 118 12.64 8.97 17.42
N VAL A 119 12.81 9.54 16.21
CA VAL A 119 13.76 10.64 15.97
C VAL A 119 13.32 11.92 16.66
N ALA A 120 12.02 12.26 16.64
CA ALA A 120 11.49 13.43 17.34
C ALA A 120 11.78 13.39 18.85
N ASN A 121 11.56 12.25 19.49
CA ASN A 121 11.86 12.05 20.90
C ASN A 121 13.38 12.02 21.20
N ALA A 122 14.20 11.51 20.28
CA ALA A 122 15.65 11.51 20.44
C ALA A 122 16.26 12.92 20.32
N MET A 123 15.68 13.80 19.49
CA MET A 123 16.17 15.17 19.27
C MET A 123 15.75 16.17 20.36
N THR A 124 14.65 15.91 21.09
CA THR A 124 14.20 16.75 22.22
C THR A 124 14.98 16.48 23.51
N HIS A 125 15.73 15.39 23.59
CA HIS A 125 16.51 15.00 24.79
C HIS A 125 17.62 16.00 25.19
N LYS A 126 18.07 16.90 24.30
CA LYS A 126 19.06 17.95 24.64
C LYS A 126 18.44 19.30 25.06
N TYR A 127 17.12 19.42 25.06
CA TYR A 127 16.41 20.65 25.46
C TYR A 127 15.90 20.60 26.91
N HIS A 128 16.34 19.59 27.68
CA HIS A 128 16.16 19.47 29.13
C HIS A 128 17.52 19.32 29.81
#